data_AF-A0A382Z317-F1
#
_entry.id   AF-A0A382Z317-F1
#
_cell.length_a   1.000
_cell.length_b   1.000
_cell.length_c   1.000
_cell.angle_alpha   90.00
_cell.angle_beta   90.00
_cell.angle_gamma   90.00
#
_symmetry.space_group_name_H-M   'P 1'
#
loop_
_entity.id
_entity.type
_entity.pdbx_description
1 polymer ?
#
loop_
_entity_poly.entity_id
_entity_poly.type
_entity_poly.pdbx_seq_one_letter_code
_entity_poly.pdbx_strand_id
1 'polypeptide(L)'
;QISQFGDPKEKIVIEPVPLAFPDQFGGESLAIPIQDLCKNDKSLHGTMVVYLYIENKLSQIQLYRPNMEDTKLMDFAMKKYGTFNLPEGMPKQMWRGSYNWEIGNDYIEYISTNIHDGHAEVIEITSKLYANAMAEYNAKVGEWLDSQK
;
A
#
# COMPACT_ATOMS: atom_id res chain seq x y z
N GLN A 1 -15.13 10.17 -1.01
CA GLN A 1 -14.11 10.79 -1.89
C GLN A 1 -12.77 10.13 -1.58
N ILE A 2 -11.96 9.81 -2.58
CA ILE A 2 -10.61 9.25 -2.36
C ILE A 2 -9.71 10.39 -1.85
N SER A 3 -9.09 10.17 -0.69
CA SER A 3 -8.20 11.14 -0.04
C SER A 3 -7.00 11.46 -0.92
N GLN A 4 -6.50 12.70 -0.89
CA GLN A 4 -5.30 13.15 -1.58
C GLN A 4 -4.13 13.21 -0.59
N PHE A 5 -2.89 13.09 -1.08
CA PHE A 5 -1.72 13.29 -0.23
C PHE A 5 -1.78 14.64 0.48
N GLY A 6 -1.49 14.63 1.78
CA GLY A 6 -1.61 15.80 2.65
C GLY A 6 -2.99 16.04 3.25
N ASP A 7 -4.05 15.39 2.75
CA ASP A 7 -5.36 15.50 3.37
C ASP A 7 -5.34 14.95 4.80
N PRO A 8 -6.13 15.55 5.72
CA PRO A 8 -6.29 15.03 7.06
C PRO A 8 -7.25 13.83 7.09
N LYS A 9 -7.09 12.97 8.09
CA LYS A 9 -7.86 11.73 8.19
C LYS A 9 -9.36 11.98 8.33
N GLU A 10 -9.76 13.10 8.93
CA GLU A 10 -11.16 13.51 9.12
C GLU A 10 -11.90 13.74 7.80
N LYS A 11 -11.18 13.90 6.68
CA LYS A 11 -11.77 14.01 5.34
C LYS A 11 -12.33 12.66 4.85
N ILE A 12 -11.91 11.56 5.46
CA ILE A 12 -12.42 10.23 5.15
C ILE A 12 -13.74 10.01 5.89
N VAL A 13 -14.83 10.20 5.16
CA VAL A 13 -16.18 9.86 5.60
C VAL A 13 -16.62 8.61 4.81
N ILE A 14 -16.35 7.44 5.39
CA ILE A 14 -16.73 6.13 4.83
C ILE A 14 -17.58 5.42 5.87
N GLU A 15 -18.64 4.76 5.41
CA GLU A 15 -19.44 3.85 6.21
C GLU A 15 -19.25 2.41 5.70
N PRO A 16 -18.90 1.45 6.57
CA PRO A 16 -18.63 1.62 8.01
C PRO A 16 -17.34 2.43 8.29
N VAL A 17 -17.24 2.98 9.51
CA VAL A 17 -16.07 3.75 9.92
C VAL A 17 -14.81 2.88 9.83
N PRO A 18 -13.75 3.32 9.13
CA PRO A 18 -12.51 2.57 9.00
C PRO A 18 -11.85 2.25 10.35
N LEU A 19 -11.17 1.11 10.42
CA LEU A 19 -10.35 0.78 11.58
C LEU A 19 -9.08 1.64 11.57
N ALA A 20 -8.79 2.28 12.70
CA ALA A 20 -7.63 3.13 12.91
C ALA A 20 -6.62 2.47 13.85
N PHE A 21 -5.35 2.50 13.47
CA PHE A 21 -4.25 1.89 14.21
C PHE A 21 -3.14 2.94 14.40
N PRO A 22 -3.16 3.72 15.49
CA PRO A 22 -2.06 4.60 15.82
C PRO A 22 -0.84 3.80 16.31
N ASP A 23 0.34 4.27 15.97
CA ASP A 23 1.62 3.76 16.48
C ASP A 23 2.33 4.77 17.39
N GLN A 24 3.39 4.31 18.05
CA GLN A 24 4.18 5.12 18.97
C GLN A 24 5.13 6.12 18.28
N PHE A 25 5.24 6.09 16.96
CA PHE A 25 6.14 6.92 16.15
C PHE A 25 5.43 8.13 15.52
N GLY A 26 4.14 8.30 15.82
CA GLY A 26 3.30 9.38 15.30
C GLY A 26 2.62 9.05 13.97
N GLY A 27 2.68 7.79 13.55
CA GLY A 27 1.89 7.27 12.44
C GLY A 27 0.52 6.78 12.89
N GLU A 28 -0.45 6.85 11.99
CA GLU A 28 -1.78 6.27 12.19
C GLU A 28 -2.27 5.67 10.88
N SER A 29 -2.49 4.36 10.90
CA SER A 29 -2.95 3.61 9.72
C SER A 29 -4.47 3.46 9.74
N LEU A 30 -5.13 3.83 8.65
CA LEU A 30 -6.54 3.50 8.40
C LEU A 30 -6.63 2.36 7.40
N ALA A 31 -7.18 1.22 7.83
CA ALA A 31 -7.40 0.06 6.96
C ALA A 31 -8.84 0.03 6.46
N ILE A 32 -9.00 0.12 5.14
CA ILE A 32 -10.29 0.24 4.47
C ILE A 32 -10.40 -0.88 3.42
N PRO A 33 -11.38 -1.78 3.52
CA PRO A 33 -11.63 -2.74 2.47
C PRO A 33 -11.98 -2.05 1.13
N ILE A 34 -11.37 -2.47 0.01
CA ILE A 34 -11.50 -1.73 -1.26
C ILE A 34 -12.94 -1.68 -1.80
N GLN A 35 -13.79 -2.63 -1.40
CA GLN A 35 -15.20 -2.68 -1.83
C GLN A 35 -16.02 -1.52 -1.23
N ASP A 36 -15.62 -0.99 -0.08
CA ASP A 36 -16.24 0.19 0.53
C ASP A 36 -15.90 1.48 -0.24
N LEU A 37 -14.72 1.53 -0.87
CA LEU A 37 -14.26 2.63 -1.72
C LEU A 37 -14.78 2.53 -3.16
N CYS A 38 -14.74 1.32 -3.74
CA CYS A 38 -15.01 1.04 -5.14
C CYS A 38 -16.22 0.11 -5.30
N LYS A 39 -17.39 0.54 -4.80
CA LYS A 39 -18.62 -0.29 -4.69
C LYS A 39 -19.07 -0.98 -5.99
N ASN A 40 -18.75 -0.41 -7.14
CA ASN A 40 -19.17 -0.92 -8.45
C ASN A 40 -18.11 -1.78 -9.15
N ASP A 41 -16.89 -1.85 -8.62
CA ASP A 41 -15.79 -2.60 -9.23
C ASP A 41 -15.35 -3.75 -8.33
N LYS A 42 -15.66 -4.97 -8.79
CA LYS A 42 -15.34 -6.20 -8.06
C LYS A 42 -13.97 -6.78 -8.39
N SER A 43 -13.24 -6.17 -9.33
CA SER A 43 -11.98 -6.72 -9.85
C SER A 43 -10.97 -6.99 -8.73
N LEU A 44 -10.84 -6.05 -7.78
CA LEU A 44 -9.87 -6.10 -6.68
C LEU A 44 -10.48 -6.48 -5.32
N HIS A 45 -11.69 -7.05 -5.26
CA HIS A 45 -12.26 -7.55 -4.00
C HIS A 45 -11.26 -8.47 -3.27
N GLY A 46 -11.15 -8.30 -1.95
CA GLY A 46 -10.13 -8.94 -1.11
C GLY A 46 -8.87 -8.10 -0.89
N THR A 47 -8.74 -6.95 -1.56
CA THR A 47 -7.68 -5.98 -1.31
C THR A 47 -8.09 -5.00 -0.21
N MET A 48 -7.17 -4.73 0.71
CA MET A 48 -7.25 -3.66 1.71
C MET A 48 -6.51 -2.43 1.20
N VAL A 49 -7.13 -1.26 1.32
CA VAL A 49 -6.46 0.02 1.17
C VAL A 49 -6.01 0.47 2.56
N VAL A 50 -4.71 0.64 2.76
CA VAL A 50 -4.14 1.15 4.00
C VAL A 50 -3.62 2.55 3.75
N TYR A 51 -4.18 3.51 4.47
CA TYR A 51 -3.72 4.89 4.45
C TYR A 51 -2.88 5.16 5.68
N LEU A 52 -1.62 5.56 5.50
CA LEU A 52 -0.76 5.96 6.59
C LEU A 52 -0.75 7.48 6.70
N TYR A 53 -1.19 7.96 7.86
CA TYR A 53 -1.13 9.37 8.23
C TYR A 53 0.06 9.61 9.14
N ILE A 54 0.85 10.64 8.86
CA ILE A 54 1.91 11.13 9.74
C ILE A 54 1.56 12.59 10.07
N GLU A 55 1.51 12.93 11.36
CA GLU A 55 1.06 14.27 11.81
C GLU A 55 -0.30 14.68 11.22
N ASN A 56 -1.23 13.72 11.13
CA ASN A 56 -2.55 13.89 10.51
C ASN A 56 -2.51 14.37 9.04
N LYS A 57 -1.48 13.96 8.28
CA LYS A 57 -1.39 14.18 6.83
C LYS A 57 -1.22 12.83 6.14
N LEU A 58 -2.02 12.57 5.12
CA LEU A 58 -1.86 11.35 4.32
C LEU A 58 -0.48 11.35 3.64
N SER A 59 0.37 10.40 4.01
CA SER A 59 1.76 10.31 3.56
C SER A 59 2.02 9.11 2.67
N GLN A 60 1.29 8.01 2.86
CA GLN A 60 1.39 6.81 2.03
C GLN A 60 0.01 6.17 1.81
N ILE A 61 -0.19 5.62 0.60
CA ILE A 61 -1.32 4.77 0.25
C ILE A 61 -0.76 3.39 -0.11
N GLN A 62 -1.24 2.35 0.57
CA GLN A 62 -0.90 0.97 0.28
C GLN A 62 -2.15 0.21 -0.18
N LEU A 63 -2.02 -0.60 -1.23
CA LEU A 63 -2.97 -1.64 -1.59
C LEU A 63 -2.36 -2.98 -1.16
N TYR A 64 -2.99 -3.64 -0.19
CA TYR A 64 -2.52 -4.90 0.38
C TYR A 64 -3.50 -6.03 0.03
N ARG A 65 -3.02 -7.05 -0.69
CA ARG A 65 -3.82 -8.20 -1.14
C ARG A 65 -3.21 -9.51 -0.62
N PRO A 66 -3.50 -9.90 0.62
CA PRO A 66 -3.00 -11.14 1.19
C PRO A 66 -3.88 -12.35 0.83
N ASN A 67 -3.24 -13.51 0.69
CA ASN A 67 -3.85 -14.84 0.61
C ASN A 67 -4.93 -15.00 -0.47
N MET A 68 -4.76 -14.30 -1.59
CA MET A 68 -5.58 -14.47 -2.78
C MET A 68 -4.81 -15.31 -3.80
N GLU A 69 -5.44 -16.36 -4.34
CA GLU A 69 -4.84 -17.22 -5.38
C GLU A 69 -4.91 -16.58 -6.78
N ASP A 70 -4.51 -15.30 -6.89
CA ASP A 70 -4.44 -14.56 -8.14
C ASP A 70 -3.25 -13.58 -8.17
N THR A 71 -3.07 -12.87 -9.30
CA THR A 71 -2.04 -11.83 -9.49
C THR A 71 -2.65 -10.52 -9.95
N LYS A 72 -3.87 -10.25 -9.47
CA LYS A 72 -4.66 -9.12 -9.96
C LYS A 72 -4.05 -7.78 -9.60
N LEU A 73 -3.31 -7.71 -8.50
CA LEU A 73 -2.66 -6.47 -8.11
C LEU A 73 -1.42 -6.21 -8.99
N MET A 74 -0.68 -7.25 -9.39
CA MET A 74 0.32 -7.16 -10.46
C MET A 74 -0.28 -6.63 -11.77
N ASP A 75 -1.37 -7.25 -12.24
CA ASP A 75 -2.02 -6.87 -13.49
C ASP A 75 -2.52 -5.42 -13.45
N PHE A 76 -3.09 -5.01 -12.31
CA PHE A 76 -3.50 -3.64 -12.07
C PHE A 76 -2.31 -2.67 -12.12
N ALA A 77 -1.21 -2.98 -11.41
CA ALA A 77 0.00 -2.15 -11.38
C ALA A 77 0.59 -2.00 -12.80
N MET A 78 0.78 -3.11 -13.51
CA MET A 78 1.35 -3.10 -14.85
C MET A 78 0.48 -2.33 -15.85
N LYS A 79 -0.84 -2.46 -15.74
CA LYS A 79 -1.78 -1.72 -16.60
C LYS A 79 -1.77 -0.22 -16.30
N LYS A 80 -1.63 0.17 -15.03
CA LYS A 80 -1.77 1.56 -14.59
C LYS A 80 -0.46 2.34 -14.67
N TYR A 81 0.66 1.73 -14.29
CA TYR A 81 1.95 2.39 -14.09
C TYR A 81 3.00 2.00 -15.14
N GLY A 82 2.79 0.89 -15.85
CA GLY A 82 3.66 0.41 -16.92
C GLY A 82 4.11 -1.03 -16.71
N THR A 83 4.34 -1.75 -17.79
CA THR A 83 4.72 -3.17 -17.73
C THR A 83 6.20 -3.35 -17.39
N PHE A 84 6.52 -4.35 -16.57
CA PHE A 84 7.88 -4.85 -16.36
C PHE A 84 8.01 -6.31 -16.85
N ASN A 85 9.24 -6.73 -17.12
CA ASN A 85 9.51 -8.08 -17.61
C ASN A 85 9.53 -9.07 -16.47
N LEU A 86 8.81 -10.18 -16.65
CA LEU A 86 8.92 -11.36 -15.80
C LEU A 86 9.92 -12.34 -16.42
N PRO A 87 10.60 -13.17 -15.60
CA PRO A 87 11.46 -14.23 -16.11
C PRO A 87 10.70 -15.14 -17.09
N GLU A 88 11.34 -15.47 -18.21
CA GLU A 88 10.74 -16.33 -19.23
C GLU A 88 10.40 -17.71 -18.65
N GLY A 89 9.20 -18.23 -18.98
CA GLY A 89 8.72 -19.53 -18.49
C GLY A 89 8.24 -19.55 -17.04
N MET A 90 8.33 -18.45 -16.29
CA MET A 90 7.84 -18.36 -14.91
C MET A 90 6.36 -17.94 -14.87
N PRO A 91 5.46 -18.71 -14.25
CA PRO A 91 4.10 -18.26 -13.98
C PRO A 91 4.08 -17.04 -13.05
N LYS A 92 3.20 -16.06 -13.31
CA LYS A 92 3.08 -14.84 -12.49
C LYS A 92 2.92 -15.14 -11.00
N GLN A 93 2.13 -16.17 -10.68
CA GLN A 93 1.82 -16.61 -9.31
C GLN A 93 3.06 -17.10 -8.54
N MET A 94 4.11 -17.51 -9.25
CA MET A 94 5.37 -17.96 -8.66
C MET A 94 6.41 -16.83 -8.55
N TRP A 95 6.19 -15.70 -9.22
CA TRP A 95 7.13 -14.60 -9.18
C TRP A 95 7.17 -13.97 -7.78
N ARG A 96 8.37 -13.62 -7.32
CA ARG A 96 8.62 -12.92 -6.06
C ARG A 96 9.65 -11.84 -6.29
N GLY A 97 9.43 -10.69 -5.70
CA GLY A 97 10.30 -9.53 -5.86
C GLY A 97 9.53 -8.22 -5.75
N SER A 98 10.20 -7.13 -6.08
CA SER A 98 9.57 -5.82 -6.22
C SER A 98 9.94 -5.13 -7.51
N TYR A 99 9.12 -4.17 -7.92
CA TYR A 99 9.38 -3.29 -9.06
C TYR A 99 8.91 -1.88 -8.76
N ASN A 100 9.73 -0.89 -9.12
CA ASN A 100 9.51 0.51 -8.81
C ASN A 100 9.22 1.32 -10.07
N TRP A 101 8.21 2.19 -9.99
CA TRP A 101 7.96 3.25 -10.95
C TRP A 101 8.08 4.62 -10.28
N GLU A 102 8.51 5.59 -11.08
CA GLU A 102 8.40 7.01 -10.74
C GLU A 102 7.49 7.69 -11.76
N ILE A 103 6.34 8.19 -11.30
CA ILE A 103 5.35 8.81 -12.18
C ILE A 103 4.98 10.16 -11.61
N GLY A 104 5.39 11.23 -12.29
CA GLY A 104 5.21 12.59 -11.81
C GLY A 104 5.80 12.78 -10.41
N ASN A 105 4.93 13.07 -9.45
CA ASN A 105 5.30 13.33 -8.05
C ASN A 105 5.19 12.11 -7.14
N ASP A 106 5.00 10.91 -7.68
CA ASP A 106 4.79 9.71 -6.86
C ASP A 106 5.90 8.68 -7.11
N TYR A 107 6.33 8.06 -6.01
CA TYR A 107 7.05 6.79 -6.00
C TYR A 107 6.02 5.66 -5.84
N ILE A 108 6.08 4.68 -6.74
CA ILE A 108 5.22 3.51 -6.69
C ILE A 108 6.10 2.27 -6.61
N GLU A 109 5.88 1.42 -5.62
CA GLU A 109 6.52 0.12 -5.50
C GLU A 109 5.45 -0.97 -5.54
N TYR A 110 5.61 -1.94 -6.42
CA TYR A 110 4.86 -3.20 -6.36
C TYR A 110 5.74 -4.26 -5.72
N ILE A 111 5.18 -5.05 -4.80
CA ILE A 111 5.87 -6.14 -4.09
C ILE A 111 5.03 -7.41 -4.19
N SER A 112 5.69 -8.52 -4.47
CA SER A 112 5.12 -9.86 -4.42
C SER A 112 5.97 -10.72 -3.50
N THR A 113 5.44 -11.12 -2.34
CA THR A 113 6.21 -11.80 -1.30
C THR A 113 5.44 -12.93 -0.62
N ASN A 114 6.16 -13.85 0.02
CA ASN A 114 5.54 -14.84 0.91
C ASN A 114 5.38 -14.22 2.31
N ILE A 115 4.23 -14.49 2.94
CA ILE A 115 3.92 -14.11 4.32
C ILE A 115 3.71 -15.39 5.15
N HIS A 116 3.65 -15.28 6.48
CA HIS A 116 3.52 -16.44 7.37
C HIS A 116 2.40 -17.39 6.96
N ASP A 117 1.25 -16.84 6.56
CA ASP A 117 0.05 -17.61 6.21
C ASP A 117 -0.18 -17.76 4.70
N GLY A 118 0.82 -17.47 3.85
CA GLY A 118 0.69 -17.63 2.41
C GLY A 118 1.46 -16.60 1.58
N HIS A 119 0.74 -15.86 0.74
CA HIS A 119 1.30 -14.95 -0.26
C HIS A 119 0.61 -13.59 -0.18
N ALA A 120 1.35 -12.51 -0.42
CA ALA A 120 0.78 -11.19 -0.56
C ALA A 120 1.33 -10.44 -1.77
N GLU A 121 0.43 -9.72 -2.43
CA GLU A 121 0.76 -8.64 -3.34
C GLU A 121 0.54 -7.29 -2.65
N VAL A 122 1.46 -6.36 -2.87
CA VAL A 122 1.42 -5.01 -2.31
C VAL A 122 1.67 -3.99 -3.41
N ILE A 123 0.95 -2.88 -3.40
CA ILE A 123 1.36 -1.65 -4.08
C ILE A 123 1.49 -0.56 -3.03
N GLU A 124 2.66 0.04 -2.90
CA GLU A 124 2.89 1.21 -2.06
C GLU A 124 3.04 2.44 -2.94
N ILE A 125 2.35 3.52 -2.57
CA ILE A 125 2.37 4.80 -3.27
C ILE A 125 2.73 5.87 -2.24
N THR A 126 3.85 6.53 -2.47
CA THR A 126 4.34 7.63 -1.63
C THR A 126 4.58 8.84 -2.50
N SER A 127 4.00 9.98 -2.15
CA SER A 127 4.30 11.22 -2.86
C SER A 127 5.69 11.75 -2.46
N LYS A 128 6.45 12.22 -3.46
CA LYS A 128 7.75 12.90 -3.32
C LYS A 128 7.69 14.07 -2.33
N LEU A 129 6.53 14.72 -2.20
CA LEU A 129 6.31 15.81 -1.25
C LEU A 129 6.38 15.36 0.22
N TYR A 130 6.05 14.09 0.49
CA TYR A 130 6.02 13.50 1.83
C TYR A 130 7.11 12.43 2.02
N ALA A 131 8.01 12.27 1.05
CA ALA A 131 9.08 11.28 1.10
C ALA A 131 10.03 11.51 2.29
N ASN A 132 10.34 12.76 2.64
CA ASN A 132 11.17 13.06 3.81
C ASN A 132 10.48 12.67 5.12
N ALA A 133 9.20 13.01 5.28
CA ALA A 133 8.42 12.63 6.47
C ALA A 133 8.31 11.10 6.60
N MET A 134 8.11 10.40 5.48
CA MET A 134 8.13 8.94 5.42
C MET A 134 9.50 8.37 5.79
N ALA A 135 10.61 8.95 5.31
CA ALA A 135 11.95 8.49 5.63
C ALA A 135 12.26 8.66 7.12
N GLU A 136 11.90 9.79 7.72
CA GLU A 136 12.06 10.04 9.15
C GLU A 136 11.20 9.08 9.99
N TYR A 137 9.95 8.85 9.59
CA TYR A 137 9.07 7.87 10.22
C TYR A 137 9.65 6.45 10.14
N ASN A 138 10.07 6.02 8.95
CA ASN A 138 10.65 4.69 8.73
C ASN A 138 11.95 4.48 9.51
N ALA A 139 12.78 5.52 9.67
CA ALA A 139 13.98 5.46 10.50
C ALA A 139 13.64 5.14 11.96
N LYS A 140 12.64 5.82 12.55
CA LYS A 140 12.18 5.55 13.93
C LYS A 140 11.64 4.13 14.09
N VAL A 141 10.85 3.66 13.11
CA VAL A 141 10.33 2.29 13.09
C VAL A 141 11.48 1.29 13.03
N GLY A 142 12.46 1.50 12.15
CA GLY A 142 13.63 0.64 11.97
C GLY A 142 14.48 0.55 13.23
N GLU A 143 14.81 1.68 13.85
CA GLU A 143 15.58 1.73 15.11
C GLU A 143 14.88 0.94 16.23
N TRP A 144 13.57 1.07 16.35
CA TRP A 144 12.80 0.33 17.35
C TRP A 144 12.77 -1.17 17.05
N LEU A 145 12.58 -1.58 15.80
CA LEU A 145 12.62 -2.99 15.40
C LEU A 145 13.99 -3.61 15.71
N ASP A 146 15.07 -2.89 15.45
CA ASP A 146 16.43 -3.33 15.78
C ASP A 146 16.67 -3.45 17.29
N SER A 147 16.00 -2.62 18.10
CA SER A 147 16.09 -2.69 19.56
C SER A 147 15.26 -3.83 20.17
N GLN A 148 14.42 -4.52 19.40
CA GLN A 148 13.65 -5.68 19.88
C GLN A 148 14.43 -7.00 19.80
N LYS A 149 15.70 -6.96 19.36
CA LYS A 149 16.63 -8.11 19.35
C LYS A 149 17.17 -8.39 20.74
#